data_AF-A0A8J6VIT1-F1
#
_entry.id   AF-A0A8J6VIT1-F1
#
_cell.length_a   1.000
_cell.length_b   1.000
_cell.length_c   1.000
_cell.angle_alpha   90.00
_cell.angle_beta   90.00
_cell.angle_gamma   90.00
#
_symmetry.space_group_name_H-M   'P 1'
#
loop_
_entity.id
_entity.type
_entity.pdbx_description
1 polymer ?
#
loop_
_entity_poly.entity_id
_entity_poly.type
_entity_poly.pdbx_seq_one_letter_code
_entity_poly.pdbx_strand_id
1 'polypeptide(L)'
;MNSERKIEAFRLQDCLTFLSLYINTQTCCFPNLIDLFVIEDITEEVDRLLPEVPKQLEQFRATLTENLEPTLAIGKHCTSPNPCPFTQACWQHVPEFSIFTIPRLDWKKKDMLLAQGVLAIADLPLNYALSDNQRTYVDSVLTNQPVIDKAAIATNLAELEYPIHFFDFEAQNPAIPRFDGLKPYEQFSFQYSCHVLQSDGSIEHHEYLHTDQSDPRPSLVAALTTDIASIGSIVVYHKSFEASLLRKLGGDFPEHTSKLAAIANRLWDLEDIFKYHYKHPSFRGSTSIKNVLPILVSNLSYKSQTIQRGDQAQAVWEEMLICLDEAKRTQMINDLKAYCQLDTLAMVEIYKFLLKMLEN
;
A
#
# COMPACT_ATOMS: atom_id res chain seq x y z
N MET A 1 2.45 1.24 21.38
CA MET A 1 3.09 2.47 20.90
C MET A 1 2.01 3.23 20.15
N ASN A 2 1.28 4.10 20.85
CA ASN A 2 0.20 4.89 20.25
C ASN A 2 0.81 5.73 19.12
N SER A 3 0.36 5.51 17.89
CA SER A 3 0.69 6.37 16.76
C SER A 3 -0.17 7.64 16.83
N GLU A 4 0.00 8.43 17.88
CA GLU A 4 -0.59 9.76 17.95
C GLU A 4 0.13 10.64 16.94
N ARG A 5 -0.55 10.97 15.85
CA ARG A 5 -0.03 11.85 14.81
C ARG A 5 -0.17 13.29 15.30
N LYS A 6 0.89 13.78 15.95
CA LYS A 6 1.00 15.18 16.40
C LYS A 6 0.90 16.11 15.19
N ILE A 7 0.00 17.09 15.26
CA ILE A 7 -0.22 18.04 14.17
C ILE A 7 0.83 19.15 14.28
N GLU A 8 0.89 19.85 15.42
CA GLU A 8 1.84 20.93 15.67
C GLU A 8 2.08 21.13 17.17
N ALA A 9 3.26 21.65 17.54
CA ALA A 9 3.54 22.19 18.86
C ALA A 9 3.71 23.71 18.74
N PHE A 10 3.02 24.47 19.58
CA PHE A 10 3.04 25.92 19.53
C PHE A 10 3.21 26.53 20.91
N ARG A 11 3.76 27.75 20.93
CA ARG A 11 3.90 28.57 22.12
C ARG A 11 2.91 29.73 22.01
N LEU A 12 2.04 29.87 23.01
CA LEU A 12 1.22 31.07 23.13
C LEU A 12 2.14 32.26 23.44
N GLN A 13 2.05 33.34 22.66
CA GLN A 13 2.78 34.58 22.96
C GLN A 13 2.43 35.00 24.40
N ASP A 14 3.47 35.30 25.18
CA ASP A 14 3.43 35.66 26.61
C ASP A 14 3.20 34.53 27.64
N CYS A 15 3.19 33.26 27.23
CA CYS A 15 3.17 32.12 28.15
C CYS A 15 4.49 31.31 28.14
N LEU A 16 4.88 30.79 29.31
CA LEU A 16 5.97 29.80 29.46
C LEU A 16 5.50 28.38 29.09
N THR A 17 4.23 28.22 28.72
CA THR A 17 3.63 26.91 28.42
C THR A 17 3.85 26.51 26.97
N PHE A 18 4.30 25.27 26.77
CA PHE A 18 4.34 24.60 25.46
C PHE A 18 3.17 23.63 25.34
N LEU A 19 2.36 23.80 24.29
CA LEU A 19 1.19 22.96 24.04
C LEU A 19 1.41 22.12 22.77
N SER A 20 1.06 20.84 22.84
CA SER A 20 1.00 19.91 21.71
C SER A 20 -0.45 19.73 21.30
N LEU A 21 -0.76 19.93 20.02
CA LEU A 21 -2.08 19.67 19.45
C LEU A 21 -2.05 18.45 18.54
N TYR A 22 -2.97 17.51 18.76
CA TYR A 22 -3.09 16.31 17.93
C TYR A 22 -4.54 15.87 17.76
N ILE A 23 -4.79 15.07 16.73
CA ILE A 23 -6.11 14.51 16.45
C ILE A 23 -6.42 13.36 17.41
N ASN A 24 -7.58 13.41 18.04
CA ASN A 24 -8.09 12.38 18.91
C ASN A 24 -8.64 11.20 18.12
N THR A 25 -7.84 10.15 17.93
CA THR A 25 -8.28 8.94 17.23
C THR A 25 -9.02 7.94 18.12
N GLN A 26 -9.12 8.21 19.43
CA GLN A 26 -9.63 7.23 20.41
C GLN A 26 -11.14 7.37 20.61
N THR A 27 -11.58 8.59 20.94
CA THR A 27 -12.97 8.87 21.32
C THR A 27 -13.74 9.69 20.29
N CYS A 28 -13.05 10.50 19.46
CA CYS A 28 -13.73 11.33 18.47
C CYS A 28 -14.41 10.48 17.40
N CYS A 29 -15.66 10.84 17.08
CA CYS A 29 -16.50 10.12 16.14
C CYS A 29 -17.53 11.07 15.49
N PHE A 30 -17.61 11.09 14.17
CA PHE A 30 -18.58 11.91 13.45
C PHE A 30 -20.03 11.46 13.78
N PRO A 31 -21.00 12.39 13.95
CA PRO A 31 -20.92 13.83 13.67
C PRO A 31 -20.36 14.69 14.81
N ASN A 32 -20.07 14.10 15.98
CA ASN A 32 -19.57 14.87 17.11
C ASN A 32 -18.05 15.06 17.04
N LEU A 33 -17.62 16.22 16.55
CA LEU A 33 -16.20 16.60 16.42
C LEU A 33 -15.70 17.51 17.55
N ILE A 34 -16.44 17.64 18.65
CA ILE A 34 -16.08 18.55 19.76
C ILE A 34 -14.73 18.18 20.38
N ASP A 35 -14.42 16.89 20.47
CA ASP A 35 -13.16 16.37 21.01
C ASP A 35 -12.16 15.94 19.92
N LEU A 36 -12.33 16.42 18.67
CA LEU A 36 -11.44 16.09 17.54
C LEU A 36 -9.98 16.42 17.83
N PHE A 37 -9.76 17.50 18.57
CA PHE A 37 -8.44 18.01 18.91
C PHE A 37 -8.16 17.84 20.40
N VAL A 38 -7.05 17.19 20.72
CA VAL A 38 -6.51 17.12 22.08
C VAL A 38 -5.35 18.11 22.18
N ILE A 39 -5.42 18.95 23.21
CA ILE A 39 -4.36 19.88 23.59
C ILE A 39 -3.72 19.32 24.86
N GLU A 40 -2.44 19.00 24.78
CA GLU A 40 -1.64 18.50 25.91
C GLU A 40 -0.57 19.53 26.27
N ASP A 41 -0.44 19.82 27.56
CA ASP A 41 0.69 20.60 28.09
C ASP A 41 1.94 19.71 28.11
N ILE A 42 2.92 20.09 27.29
CA ILE A 42 4.20 19.40 27.15
C ILE A 42 5.37 20.27 27.64
N THR A 43 5.10 21.24 28.52
CA THR A 43 6.09 22.21 29.00
C THR A 43 7.25 21.51 29.68
N GLU A 44 6.99 20.52 30.54
CA GLU A 44 8.07 19.81 31.23
C GLU A 44 8.95 19.00 30.26
N GLU A 45 8.36 18.36 29.26
CA GLU A 45 9.08 17.64 28.20
C GLU A 45 9.98 18.59 27.41
N VAL A 46 9.45 19.76 27.05
CA VAL A 46 10.19 20.77 26.29
C VAL A 46 11.29 21.37 27.16
N ASP A 47 11.01 21.76 28.40
CA ASP A 47 12.00 22.34 29.32
C ASP A 47 13.16 21.39 29.62
N ARG A 48 12.90 20.07 29.64
CA ARG A 48 13.95 19.05 29.76
C ARG A 48 14.88 19.02 28.53
N LEU A 49 14.39 19.35 27.34
CA LEU A 49 15.14 19.29 26.08
C LEU A 49 15.70 20.64 25.63
N LEU A 50 15.09 21.75 26.05
CA LEU A 50 15.42 23.11 25.63
C LEU A 50 16.90 23.49 25.87
N PRO A 51 17.55 23.07 26.99
CA PRO A 51 18.97 23.34 27.20
C PRO A 51 19.91 22.72 26.14
N GLU A 52 19.50 21.66 25.43
CA GLU A 52 20.31 21.06 24.37
C GLU A 52 20.21 21.81 23.03
N VAL A 53 19.19 22.67 22.85
CA VAL A 53 18.94 23.37 21.59
C VAL A 53 20.10 24.32 21.21
N PRO A 54 20.62 25.19 22.09
CA PRO A 54 21.77 26.05 21.75
C PRO A 54 22.98 25.24 21.30
N LYS A 55 23.27 24.12 21.97
CA LYS A 55 24.38 23.22 21.63
C LYS A 55 24.19 22.56 20.27
N GLN A 56 22.97 22.13 19.93
CA GLN A 56 22.66 21.60 18.59
C GLN A 56 22.75 22.68 17.51
N LEU A 57 22.29 23.91 17.79
CA LEU A 57 22.40 25.03 16.86
C LEU A 57 23.85 25.42 16.59
N GLU A 58 24.71 25.41 17.60
CA GLU A 58 26.15 25.60 17.43
C GLU A 58 26.75 24.51 16.55
N GLN A 59 26.38 23.24 16.76
CA GLN A 59 26.81 22.13 15.91
C GLN A 59 26.37 22.32 14.45
N PHE A 60 25.10 22.66 14.21
CA PHE A 60 24.60 22.90 12.84
C PHE A 60 25.30 24.08 12.16
N ARG A 61 25.53 25.18 12.90
CA ARG A 61 26.27 26.34 12.37
C ARG A 61 27.71 25.99 12.03
N ALA A 62 28.38 25.22 12.89
CA ALA A 62 29.73 24.73 12.61
C ALA A 62 29.75 23.88 11.33
N THR A 63 28.82 22.91 11.20
CA THR A 63 28.69 22.10 9.99
C THR A 63 28.43 22.93 8.73
N LEU A 64 27.64 24.02 8.81
CA LEU A 64 27.40 24.90 7.67
C LEU A 64 28.64 25.70 7.23
N THR A 65 29.59 25.93 8.14
CA THR A 65 30.86 26.60 7.82
C THR A 65 31.91 25.65 7.26
N GLU A 66 31.72 24.35 7.43
CA GLU A 66 32.57 23.33 6.83
C GLU A 66 32.30 23.24 5.33
N ASN A 67 33.35 23.25 4.51
CA ASN A 67 33.26 23.01 3.07
C ASN A 67 33.60 21.55 2.73
N LEU A 68 33.27 20.64 3.65
CA LEU A 68 33.57 19.21 3.54
C LEU A 68 32.27 18.45 3.37
N GLU A 69 32.25 17.58 2.36
CA GLU A 69 31.18 16.63 2.18
C GLU A 69 31.17 15.62 3.34
N PRO A 70 30.01 15.37 3.98
CA PRO A 70 29.95 14.40 5.07
C PRO A 70 30.29 12.99 4.57
N THR A 71 31.23 12.33 5.24
CA THR A 71 31.59 10.93 4.96
C THR A 71 30.59 9.98 5.62
N LEU A 72 29.33 10.03 5.18
CA LEU A 72 28.26 9.17 5.66
C LEU A 72 27.90 8.13 4.60
N ALA A 73 28.13 6.85 4.91
CA ALA A 73 27.72 5.76 4.03
C ALA A 73 26.19 5.62 3.98
N ILE A 74 25.66 5.03 2.89
CA ILE A 74 24.24 4.71 2.78
C ILE A 74 23.76 3.84 3.95
N GLY A 75 22.54 4.08 4.44
CA GLY A 75 22.02 3.36 5.59
C GLY A 75 20.54 3.64 5.87
N LYS A 76 20.06 3.21 7.04
CA LYS A 76 18.65 3.36 7.44
C LYS A 76 18.15 4.81 7.40
N HIS A 77 19.05 5.76 7.65
CA HIS A 77 18.74 7.20 7.61
C HIS A 77 18.38 7.71 6.21
N CYS A 78 18.67 6.95 5.14
CA CYS A 78 18.29 7.35 3.78
C CYS A 78 16.76 7.38 3.58
N THR A 79 16.00 6.64 4.39
CA THR A 79 14.54 6.53 4.25
C THR A 79 13.77 6.80 5.55
N SER A 80 14.47 7.03 6.67
CA SER A 80 13.87 7.19 7.99
C SER A 80 14.58 8.29 8.78
N PRO A 81 13.85 9.24 9.40
CA PRO A 81 12.38 9.31 9.50
C PRO A 81 11.71 9.79 8.20
N ASN A 82 12.42 10.51 7.33
CA ASN A 82 11.93 10.99 6.04
C ASN A 82 12.91 10.59 4.92
N PRO A 83 12.47 10.55 3.65
CA PRO A 83 13.36 10.32 2.52
C PRO A 83 14.50 11.35 2.47
N CYS A 84 15.74 10.87 2.33
CA CYS A 84 16.91 11.74 2.22
C CYS A 84 16.95 12.44 0.86
N PRO A 85 17.08 13.79 0.80
CA PRO A 85 17.12 14.53 -0.46
C PRO A 85 18.37 14.22 -1.30
N PHE A 86 19.43 13.67 -0.71
CA PHE A 86 20.68 13.31 -1.40
C PHE A 86 20.71 11.86 -1.89
N THR A 87 19.63 11.10 -1.76
CA THR A 87 19.57 9.68 -2.14
C THR A 87 20.08 9.46 -3.56
N GLN A 88 19.68 10.29 -4.53
CA GLN A 88 20.12 10.13 -5.92
C GLN A 88 21.64 10.24 -6.09
N ALA A 89 22.31 11.12 -5.34
CA ALA A 89 23.76 11.27 -5.40
C ALA A 89 24.47 10.14 -4.65
N CYS A 90 24.04 9.85 -3.41
CA CYS A 90 24.69 8.83 -2.59
C CYS A 90 24.51 7.41 -3.16
N TRP A 91 23.43 7.12 -3.88
CA TRP A 91 23.10 5.76 -4.36
C TRP A 91 23.59 5.46 -5.78
N GLN A 92 24.32 6.37 -6.46
CA GLN A 92 24.76 6.15 -7.84
C GLN A 92 25.63 4.90 -8.03
N HIS A 93 26.35 4.50 -6.99
CA HIS A 93 27.22 3.32 -7.00
C HIS A 93 26.48 2.03 -6.60
N VAL A 94 25.21 2.11 -6.21
CA VAL A 94 24.42 0.95 -5.79
C VAL A 94 23.92 0.20 -7.03
N PRO A 95 24.31 -1.09 -7.22
CA PRO A 95 23.86 -1.87 -8.35
C PRO A 95 22.35 -2.08 -8.33
N GLU A 96 21.77 -2.27 -9.52
CA GLU A 96 20.36 -2.61 -9.69
C GLU A 96 19.96 -3.82 -8.83
N PHE A 97 20.77 -4.89 -8.86
CA PHE A 97 20.59 -6.09 -8.05
C PHE A 97 21.49 -6.03 -6.81
N SER A 98 21.03 -5.27 -5.82
CA SER A 98 21.74 -5.06 -4.55
C SER A 98 21.05 -5.73 -3.37
N ILE A 99 21.76 -5.76 -2.24
CA ILE A 99 21.23 -6.24 -0.95
C ILE A 99 19.94 -5.51 -0.52
N PHE A 100 19.69 -4.31 -1.04
CA PHE A 100 18.48 -3.52 -0.78
C PHE A 100 17.25 -4.07 -1.51
N THR A 101 17.44 -4.82 -2.58
CA THR A 101 16.36 -5.47 -3.33
C THR A 101 15.97 -6.82 -2.76
N ILE A 102 16.70 -7.35 -1.77
CA ILE A 102 16.36 -8.64 -1.14
C ILE A 102 15.08 -8.45 -0.31
N PRO A 103 13.99 -9.20 -0.60
CA PRO A 103 12.70 -9.02 0.05
C PRO A 103 12.80 -9.10 1.57
N ARG A 104 12.29 -8.07 2.25
CA ARG A 104 12.21 -7.98 3.72
C ARG A 104 13.54 -8.29 4.43
N LEU A 105 14.69 -8.02 3.79
CA LEU A 105 15.97 -8.13 4.46
C LEU A 105 16.09 -7.03 5.52
N ASP A 106 16.28 -7.44 6.77
CA ASP A 106 16.36 -6.53 7.90
C ASP A 106 17.60 -5.62 7.84
N TRP A 107 17.51 -4.46 8.47
CA TRP A 107 18.58 -3.46 8.43
C TRP A 107 19.85 -3.94 9.13
N LYS A 108 19.75 -4.76 10.18
CA LYS A 108 20.93 -5.29 10.87
C LYS A 108 21.77 -6.15 9.94
N LYS A 109 21.13 -7.01 9.15
CA LYS A 109 21.79 -7.80 8.09
C LYS A 109 22.42 -6.93 7.01
N LYS A 110 21.70 -5.90 6.54
CA LYS A 110 22.22 -4.93 5.56
C LYS A 110 23.47 -4.21 6.09
N ASP A 111 23.43 -3.71 7.32
CA ASP A 111 24.56 -3.01 7.94
C ASP A 111 25.80 -3.92 8.05
N MET A 112 25.61 -5.20 8.40
CA MET A 112 26.69 -6.19 8.44
C MET A 112 27.31 -6.43 7.06
N LEU A 113 26.49 -6.51 6.01
CA LEU A 113 26.97 -6.69 4.63
C LEU A 113 27.71 -5.43 4.13
N LEU A 114 27.17 -4.24 4.40
CA LEU A 114 27.81 -2.97 4.07
C LEU A 114 29.18 -2.82 4.77
N ALA A 115 29.28 -3.20 6.05
CA ALA A 115 30.55 -3.19 6.78
C ALA A 115 31.60 -4.16 6.21
N GLN A 116 31.17 -5.17 5.45
CA GLN A 116 32.03 -6.10 4.72
C GLN A 116 32.32 -5.65 3.28
N GLY A 117 31.80 -4.49 2.86
CA GLY A 117 31.90 -4.00 1.49
C GLY A 117 30.99 -4.74 0.50
N VAL A 118 30.02 -5.52 0.97
CA VAL A 118 29.09 -6.29 0.14
C VAL A 118 27.88 -5.45 -0.19
N LEU A 119 27.71 -5.15 -1.49
CA LEU A 119 26.62 -4.30 -1.99
C LEU A 119 25.78 -5.01 -3.06
N ALA A 120 26.42 -5.71 -4.00
CA ALA A 120 25.73 -6.49 -5.02
C ALA A 120 25.28 -7.84 -4.45
N ILE A 121 24.17 -8.38 -4.99
CA ILE A 121 23.74 -9.75 -4.67
C ILE A 121 24.81 -10.78 -5.10
N ALA A 122 25.54 -10.50 -6.19
CA ALA A 122 26.64 -11.33 -6.68
C ALA A 122 27.80 -11.49 -5.68
N ASP A 123 27.98 -10.53 -4.78
CA ASP A 123 29.06 -10.51 -3.80
C ASP A 123 28.64 -11.12 -2.44
N LEU A 124 27.42 -11.66 -2.33
CA LEU A 124 26.95 -12.29 -1.11
C LEU A 124 27.81 -13.51 -0.75
N PRO A 125 28.19 -13.69 0.53
CA PRO A 125 28.80 -14.93 0.98
C PRO A 125 27.88 -16.12 0.67
N LEU A 126 28.43 -17.19 0.09
CA LEU A 126 27.69 -18.40 -0.30
C LEU A 126 26.72 -18.89 0.79
N ASN A 127 27.20 -18.95 2.04
CA ASN A 127 26.45 -19.45 3.19
C ASN A 127 25.78 -18.34 4.02
N TYR A 128 25.57 -17.14 3.45
CA TYR A 128 24.89 -16.07 4.18
C TYR A 128 23.47 -16.50 4.57
N ALA A 129 23.12 -16.31 5.84
CA ALA A 129 21.84 -16.77 6.38
C ALA A 129 20.67 -15.93 5.85
N LEU A 130 19.88 -16.53 4.97
CA LEU A 130 18.66 -15.97 4.36
C LEU A 130 17.48 -16.89 4.66
N SER A 131 16.26 -16.33 4.69
CA SER A 131 15.07 -17.20 4.64
C SER A 131 14.95 -17.85 3.27
N ASP A 132 14.15 -18.91 3.16
CA ASP A 132 13.95 -19.62 1.90
C ASP A 132 13.48 -18.67 0.79
N ASN A 133 12.49 -17.81 1.07
CA ASN A 133 12.01 -16.81 0.11
C ASN A 133 13.10 -15.81 -0.35
N GLN A 134 14.00 -15.41 0.56
CA GLN A 134 15.11 -14.53 0.24
C GLN A 134 16.16 -15.26 -0.60
N ARG A 135 16.45 -16.51 -0.25
CA ARG A 135 17.37 -17.38 -0.98
C ARG A 135 16.87 -17.61 -2.41
N THR A 136 15.62 -18.00 -2.59
CA THR A 136 15.00 -18.21 -3.91
C THR A 136 15.06 -16.94 -4.78
N TYR A 137 14.87 -15.75 -4.20
CA TYR A 137 15.05 -14.50 -4.93
C TYR A 137 16.52 -14.26 -5.32
N VAL A 138 17.46 -14.43 -4.39
CA VAL A 138 18.90 -14.30 -4.66
C VAL A 138 19.33 -15.27 -5.76
N ASP A 139 18.90 -16.53 -5.70
CA ASP A 139 19.24 -17.54 -6.69
C ASP A 139 18.65 -17.20 -8.07
N SER A 140 17.43 -16.63 -8.12
CA SER A 140 16.85 -16.13 -9.36
C SER A 140 17.75 -15.04 -10.00
N VAL A 141 18.25 -14.12 -9.18
CA VAL A 141 19.13 -13.03 -9.63
C VAL A 141 20.48 -13.57 -10.10
N LEU A 142 21.10 -14.47 -9.33
CA LEU A 142 22.41 -15.03 -9.66
C LEU A 142 22.39 -15.86 -10.94
N THR A 143 21.29 -16.58 -11.20
CA THR A 143 21.12 -17.36 -12.43
C THR A 143 20.56 -16.54 -13.59
N ASN A 144 20.09 -15.31 -13.32
CA ASN A 144 19.32 -14.48 -14.25
C ASN A 144 18.15 -15.25 -14.88
N GLN A 145 17.50 -16.11 -14.10
CA GLN A 145 16.36 -16.93 -14.50
C GLN A 145 15.28 -16.89 -13.41
N PRO A 146 13.99 -17.00 -13.77
CA PRO A 146 12.96 -17.14 -12.76
C PRO A 146 13.10 -18.47 -12.01
N VAL A 147 12.80 -18.45 -10.71
CA VAL A 147 12.65 -19.67 -9.91
C VAL A 147 11.17 -19.85 -9.62
N ILE A 148 10.61 -20.95 -10.13
CA ILE A 148 9.17 -21.19 -10.20
C ILE A 148 8.86 -22.58 -9.64
N ASP A 149 8.06 -22.63 -8.58
CA ASP A 149 7.47 -23.87 -8.08
C ASP A 149 6.13 -24.13 -8.79
N LYS A 150 6.20 -24.69 -10.00
CA LYS A 150 5.01 -24.99 -10.81
C LYS A 150 4.03 -25.91 -10.08
N ALA A 151 4.50 -26.87 -9.29
CA ALA A 151 3.65 -27.81 -8.57
C ALA A 151 2.83 -27.07 -7.50
N ALA A 152 3.47 -26.23 -6.69
CA ALA A 152 2.77 -25.43 -5.70
C ALA A 152 1.79 -24.44 -6.36
N ILE A 153 2.18 -23.78 -7.46
CA ILE A 153 1.27 -22.89 -8.20
C ILE A 153 0.04 -23.66 -8.70
N ALA A 154 0.23 -24.85 -9.28
CA ALA A 154 -0.88 -25.68 -9.74
C ALA A 154 -1.82 -26.09 -8.60
N THR A 155 -1.27 -26.49 -7.45
CA THR A 155 -2.07 -26.81 -6.25
C THR A 155 -2.86 -25.60 -5.76
N ASN A 156 -2.22 -24.44 -5.64
CA ASN A 156 -2.86 -23.19 -5.20
C ASN A 156 -3.99 -22.76 -6.16
N LEU A 157 -3.77 -22.82 -7.48
CA LEU A 157 -4.80 -22.45 -8.46
C LEU A 157 -5.95 -23.47 -8.53
N ALA A 158 -5.71 -24.74 -8.20
CA ALA A 158 -6.75 -25.76 -8.14
C ALA A 158 -7.74 -25.56 -6.99
N GLU A 159 -7.46 -24.67 -6.03
CA GLU A 159 -8.39 -24.26 -4.98
C GLU A 159 -9.48 -23.30 -5.49
N LEU A 160 -9.31 -22.71 -6.68
CA LEU A 160 -10.24 -21.73 -7.22
C LEU A 160 -11.47 -22.42 -7.82
N GLU A 161 -12.65 -21.96 -7.41
CA GLU A 161 -13.94 -22.44 -7.88
C GLU A 161 -14.61 -21.37 -8.77
N TYR A 162 -15.19 -21.80 -9.90
CA TYR A 162 -15.93 -20.91 -10.78
C TYR A 162 -17.34 -20.59 -10.23
N PRO A 163 -17.89 -19.39 -10.52
CA PRO A 163 -17.24 -18.26 -11.18
C PRO A 163 -16.14 -17.63 -10.32
N ILE A 164 -15.04 -17.21 -10.95
CA ILE A 164 -13.92 -16.57 -10.26
C ILE A 164 -14.10 -15.06 -10.34
N HIS A 165 -14.18 -14.39 -9.18
CA HIS A 165 -14.36 -12.95 -9.08
C HIS A 165 -13.02 -12.29 -8.79
N PHE A 166 -12.49 -11.52 -9.72
CA PHE A 166 -11.28 -10.71 -9.53
C PHE A 166 -11.69 -9.34 -9.01
N PHE A 167 -11.39 -9.05 -7.76
CA PHE A 167 -12.03 -7.97 -7.00
C PHE A 167 -11.02 -7.00 -6.39
N ASP A 168 -11.31 -5.71 -6.45
CA ASP A 168 -10.46 -4.66 -5.88
C ASP A 168 -11.29 -3.49 -5.30
N PHE A 169 -10.81 -2.90 -4.20
CA PHE A 169 -11.42 -1.74 -3.56
C PHE A 169 -10.51 -0.51 -3.67
N GLU A 170 -11.13 0.63 -3.96
CA GLU A 170 -10.53 1.94 -3.67
C GLU A 170 -11.13 2.53 -2.40
N ALA A 171 -10.26 3.05 -1.54
CA ALA A 171 -10.61 3.50 -0.21
C ALA A 171 -9.83 4.73 0.20
N GLN A 172 -10.36 5.42 1.21
CA GLN A 172 -9.73 6.58 1.83
C GLN A 172 -9.81 6.50 3.35
N ASN A 173 -9.00 7.31 4.02
CA ASN A 173 -8.92 7.38 5.48
C ASN A 173 -8.60 8.81 5.94
N PRO A 174 -9.55 9.75 5.79
CA PRO A 174 -9.31 11.17 6.03
C PRO A 174 -9.02 11.44 7.51
N ALA A 175 -8.19 12.46 7.75
CA ALA A 175 -7.87 12.91 9.10
C ALA A 175 -9.11 13.44 9.84
N ILE A 176 -10.03 14.08 9.12
CA ILE A 176 -11.31 14.55 9.65
C ILE A 176 -12.39 13.59 9.12
N PRO A 177 -13.10 12.83 9.99
CA PRO A 177 -14.15 11.94 9.54
C PRO A 177 -15.35 12.75 9.02
N ARG A 178 -16.06 12.20 8.03
CA ARG A 178 -17.15 12.90 7.30
C ARG A 178 -18.50 12.20 7.33
N PHE A 179 -18.55 10.97 7.82
CA PHE A 179 -19.76 10.14 7.81
C PHE A 179 -20.03 9.54 9.18
N ASP A 180 -21.30 9.36 9.50
CA ASP A 180 -21.77 8.92 10.81
C ASP A 180 -21.06 7.65 11.27
N GLY A 181 -20.56 7.68 12.50
CA GLY A 181 -19.84 6.56 13.11
C GLY A 181 -18.35 6.46 12.76
N LEU A 182 -17.83 7.27 11.82
CA LEU A 182 -16.41 7.24 11.47
C LEU A 182 -15.55 8.03 12.46
N LYS A 183 -14.39 7.46 12.80
CA LYS A 183 -13.32 8.12 13.56
C LYS A 183 -12.26 8.73 12.64
N PRO A 184 -11.40 9.62 13.15
CA PRO A 184 -10.24 10.12 12.42
C PRO A 184 -9.32 9.01 11.88
N TYR A 185 -8.87 9.17 10.64
CA TYR A 185 -8.06 8.19 9.89
C TYR A 185 -8.71 6.83 9.72
N GLU A 186 -10.02 6.73 9.95
CA GLU A 186 -10.73 5.49 9.78
C GLU A 186 -11.06 5.26 8.30
N GLN A 187 -10.71 4.08 7.80
CA GLN A 187 -10.78 3.76 6.39
C GLN A 187 -12.20 3.41 5.94
N PHE A 188 -12.64 3.89 4.79
CA PHE A 188 -13.86 3.45 4.12
C PHE A 188 -13.66 3.42 2.60
N SER A 189 -14.41 2.55 1.92
CA SER A 189 -14.35 2.43 0.47
C SER A 189 -15.37 3.34 -0.21
N PHE A 190 -14.99 3.89 -1.37
CA PHE A 190 -15.85 4.71 -2.23
C PHE A 190 -16.02 4.12 -3.63
N GLN A 191 -15.26 3.08 -3.97
CA GLN A 191 -15.26 2.44 -5.28
C GLN A 191 -14.80 0.99 -5.18
N TYR A 192 -15.35 0.14 -6.05
CA TYR A 192 -14.79 -1.18 -6.34
C TYR A 192 -14.88 -1.51 -7.82
N SER A 193 -14.07 -2.48 -8.23
CA SER A 193 -14.16 -3.16 -9.52
C SER A 193 -14.22 -4.67 -9.30
N CYS A 194 -14.90 -5.38 -10.20
CA CYS A 194 -15.01 -6.83 -10.18
C CYS A 194 -15.09 -7.39 -11.61
N HIS A 195 -14.09 -8.14 -12.04
CA HIS A 195 -14.22 -8.98 -13.25
C HIS A 195 -14.63 -10.39 -12.83
N VAL A 196 -15.68 -10.92 -13.45
CA VAL A 196 -16.20 -12.27 -13.16
C VAL A 196 -15.86 -13.17 -14.34
N LEU A 197 -14.99 -14.15 -14.12
CA LEU A 197 -14.66 -15.17 -15.10
C LEU A 197 -15.56 -16.39 -14.90
N GLN A 198 -16.36 -16.70 -15.91
CA GLN A 198 -17.24 -17.85 -15.94
C GLN A 198 -16.49 -19.11 -16.38
N SER A 199 -17.06 -20.29 -16.11
CA SER A 199 -16.46 -21.58 -16.46
C SER A 199 -16.37 -21.83 -17.98
N ASP A 200 -17.19 -21.15 -18.78
CA ASP A 200 -17.11 -21.17 -20.25
C ASP A 200 -16.04 -20.20 -20.81
N GLY A 201 -15.34 -19.47 -19.94
CA GLY A 201 -14.31 -18.50 -20.29
C GLY A 201 -14.83 -17.09 -20.59
N SER A 202 -16.15 -16.85 -20.52
CA SER A 202 -16.70 -15.50 -20.64
C SER A 202 -16.34 -14.64 -19.43
N ILE A 203 -16.18 -13.33 -19.67
CA ILE A 203 -15.81 -12.36 -18.65
C ILE A 203 -16.87 -11.26 -18.61
N GLU A 204 -17.41 -11.02 -17.42
CA GLU A 204 -18.32 -9.92 -17.11
C GLU A 204 -17.60 -8.92 -16.21
N HIS A 205 -17.99 -7.64 -16.25
CA HIS A 205 -17.40 -6.60 -15.41
C HIS A 205 -18.51 -5.86 -14.66
N HIS A 206 -18.34 -5.77 -13.35
CA HIS A 206 -19.15 -4.99 -12.43
C HIS A 206 -18.27 -3.93 -11.76
N GLU A 207 -18.83 -2.75 -11.54
CA GLU A 207 -18.13 -1.67 -10.88
C GLU A 207 -19.10 -0.80 -10.09
N TYR A 208 -18.58 -0.17 -9.05
CA TYR A 208 -19.27 0.87 -8.30
C TYR A 208 -18.31 2.03 -8.08
N LEU A 209 -18.79 3.25 -8.27
CA LEU A 209 -18.09 4.48 -7.92
C LEU A 209 -19.10 5.43 -7.28
N HIS A 210 -18.83 5.86 -6.05
CA HIS A 210 -19.63 6.90 -5.41
C HIS A 210 -19.30 8.26 -6.03
N THR A 211 -20.33 9.03 -6.43
CA THR A 211 -20.15 10.26 -7.22
C THR A 211 -20.74 11.52 -6.57
N ASP A 212 -21.28 11.41 -5.36
CA ASP A 212 -21.83 12.55 -4.62
C ASP A 212 -21.23 12.64 -3.21
N GLN A 213 -21.65 13.65 -2.44
CA GLN A 213 -21.07 13.96 -1.13
C GLN A 213 -21.72 13.18 0.02
N SER A 214 -22.66 12.27 -0.26
CA SER A 214 -23.26 11.43 0.76
C SER A 214 -22.30 10.31 1.20
N ASP A 215 -22.73 9.52 2.18
CA ASP A 215 -21.95 8.37 2.64
C ASP A 215 -21.91 7.30 1.53
N PRO A 216 -20.73 6.91 1.03
CA PRO A 216 -20.62 5.88 0.01
C PRO A 216 -21.01 4.50 0.52
N ARG A 217 -20.83 4.24 1.83
CA ARG A 217 -20.86 2.88 2.37
C ARG A 217 -22.22 2.16 2.19
N PRO A 218 -23.38 2.78 2.46
CA PRO A 218 -24.67 2.09 2.32
C PRO A 218 -24.95 1.65 0.88
N SER A 219 -24.75 2.54 -0.10
CA SER A 219 -25.02 2.22 -1.50
C SER A 219 -23.95 1.29 -2.10
N LEU A 220 -22.70 1.41 -1.64
CA LEU A 220 -21.63 0.47 -1.98
C LEU A 220 -21.94 -0.94 -1.47
N VAL A 221 -22.40 -1.11 -0.22
CA VAL A 221 -22.76 -2.43 0.33
C VAL A 221 -23.96 -3.03 -0.41
N ALA A 222 -24.96 -2.22 -0.77
CA ALA A 222 -26.11 -2.68 -1.55
C ALA A 222 -25.69 -3.20 -2.93
N ALA A 223 -24.83 -2.46 -3.64
CA ALA A 223 -24.28 -2.87 -4.93
C ALA A 223 -23.41 -4.13 -4.80
N LEU A 224 -22.46 -4.13 -3.85
CA LEU A 224 -21.52 -5.22 -3.62
C LEU A 224 -22.23 -6.55 -3.32
N THR A 225 -23.26 -6.52 -2.48
CA THR A 225 -24.02 -7.74 -2.11
C THR A 225 -24.99 -8.22 -3.19
N THR A 226 -25.11 -7.46 -4.29
CA THR A 226 -25.86 -7.82 -5.50
C THR A 226 -24.91 -8.35 -6.58
N ASP A 227 -23.79 -7.67 -6.81
CA ASP A 227 -22.83 -7.98 -7.88
C ASP A 227 -21.99 -9.24 -7.60
N ILE A 228 -21.63 -9.51 -6.34
CA ILE A 228 -20.83 -10.68 -6.00
C ILE A 228 -21.74 -11.90 -5.82
N ALA A 229 -21.55 -12.93 -6.64
CA ALA A 229 -22.31 -14.17 -6.54
C ALA A 229 -22.08 -14.87 -5.18
N SER A 230 -23.06 -15.66 -4.74
CA SER A 230 -23.00 -16.40 -3.47
C SER A 230 -22.04 -17.59 -3.48
N ILE A 231 -21.50 -17.96 -4.65
CA ILE A 231 -20.62 -19.10 -4.89
C ILE A 231 -19.35 -18.65 -5.63
N GLY A 232 -18.37 -19.55 -5.74
CA GLY A 232 -17.12 -19.32 -6.46
C GLY A 232 -16.08 -18.55 -5.63
N SER A 233 -14.84 -18.54 -6.11
CA SER A 233 -13.73 -17.89 -5.42
C SER A 233 -13.65 -16.40 -5.72
N ILE A 234 -13.07 -15.64 -4.78
CA ILE A 234 -12.84 -14.20 -4.95
C ILE A 234 -11.33 -13.95 -4.89
N VAL A 235 -10.73 -13.72 -6.04
CA VAL A 235 -9.31 -13.39 -6.19
C VAL A 235 -9.11 -11.91 -5.94
N VAL A 236 -8.20 -11.60 -5.02
CA VAL A 236 -7.76 -10.24 -4.68
C VAL A 236 -6.24 -10.18 -4.71
N TYR A 237 -5.66 -8.98 -4.71
CA TYR A 237 -4.22 -8.79 -4.66
C TYR A 237 -3.86 -8.04 -3.38
N HIS A 238 -3.36 -8.75 -2.36
CA HIS A 238 -3.14 -8.26 -0.99
C HIS A 238 -4.34 -8.40 -0.03
N LYS A 239 -4.86 -9.63 0.10
CA LYS A 239 -6.11 -10.04 0.78
C LYS A 239 -6.39 -9.38 2.13
N SER A 240 -5.36 -9.07 2.92
CA SER A 240 -5.55 -8.44 4.23
C SER A 240 -6.28 -7.10 4.14
N PHE A 241 -6.09 -6.36 3.05
CA PHE A 241 -6.72 -5.06 2.85
C PHE A 241 -8.23 -5.20 2.62
N GLU A 242 -8.64 -5.99 1.64
CA GLU A 242 -10.06 -6.21 1.30
C GLU A 242 -10.79 -6.89 2.46
N ALA A 243 -10.16 -7.88 3.10
CA ALA A 243 -10.73 -8.53 4.28
C ALA A 243 -10.95 -7.56 5.45
N SER A 244 -10.09 -6.54 5.62
CA SER A 244 -10.27 -5.51 6.65
C SER A 244 -11.47 -4.61 6.34
N LEU A 245 -11.63 -4.19 5.09
CA LEU A 245 -12.74 -3.37 4.62
C LEU A 245 -14.08 -4.12 4.75
N LEU A 246 -14.17 -5.37 4.29
CA LEU A 246 -15.39 -6.18 4.38
C LEU A 246 -15.83 -6.41 5.82
N ARG A 247 -14.90 -6.72 6.72
CA ARG A 247 -15.20 -6.89 8.15
C ARG A 247 -15.70 -5.59 8.76
N LYS A 248 -15.09 -4.47 8.40
CA LYS A 248 -15.53 -3.16 8.86
C LYS A 248 -16.95 -2.86 8.37
N LEU A 249 -17.21 -3.01 7.07
CA LEU A 249 -18.56 -2.83 6.51
C LEU A 249 -19.57 -3.76 7.19
N GLY A 250 -19.19 -4.99 7.54
CA GLY A 250 -20.04 -5.92 8.29
C GLY A 250 -20.33 -5.48 9.72
N GLY A 251 -19.47 -4.68 10.34
CA GLY A 251 -19.73 -4.04 11.63
C GLY A 251 -20.60 -2.79 11.51
N ASP A 252 -20.37 -1.99 10.46
CA ASP A 252 -21.12 -0.75 10.18
C ASP A 252 -22.56 -1.02 9.73
N PHE A 253 -22.81 -2.15 9.05
CA PHE A 253 -24.12 -2.55 8.50
C PHE A 253 -24.53 -3.96 8.96
N PRO A 254 -25.09 -4.11 10.17
CA PRO A 254 -25.39 -5.41 10.79
C PRO A 254 -26.31 -6.32 9.96
N GLU A 255 -27.22 -5.75 9.17
CA GLU A 255 -28.11 -6.47 8.27
C GLU A 255 -27.38 -7.16 7.10
N HIS A 256 -26.16 -6.70 6.79
CA HIS A 256 -25.30 -7.26 5.75
C HIS A 256 -24.14 -8.12 6.31
N THR A 257 -23.95 -8.20 7.63
CA THR A 257 -22.80 -8.90 8.26
C THR A 257 -22.59 -10.31 7.71
N SER A 258 -23.64 -11.13 7.67
CA SER A 258 -23.53 -12.51 7.21
C SER A 258 -23.10 -12.61 5.74
N LYS A 259 -23.61 -11.74 4.87
CA LYS A 259 -23.24 -11.70 3.45
C LYS A 259 -21.80 -11.23 3.26
N LEU A 260 -21.41 -10.15 3.94
CA LEU A 260 -20.05 -9.60 3.86
C LEU A 260 -19.01 -10.56 4.44
N ALA A 261 -19.33 -11.27 5.52
CA ALA A 261 -18.50 -12.34 6.06
C ALA A 261 -18.36 -13.51 5.07
N ALA A 262 -19.44 -13.90 4.38
CA ALA A 262 -19.39 -14.94 3.35
C ALA A 262 -18.53 -14.53 2.14
N ILE A 263 -18.51 -13.25 1.76
CA ILE A 263 -17.58 -12.70 0.76
C ILE A 263 -16.15 -12.77 1.30
N ALA A 264 -15.90 -12.26 2.51
CA ALA A 264 -14.56 -12.23 3.12
C ALA A 264 -13.93 -13.62 3.27
N ASN A 265 -14.74 -14.65 3.56
CA ASN A 265 -14.29 -16.02 3.72
C ASN A 265 -13.85 -16.69 2.41
N ARG A 266 -14.32 -16.20 1.25
CA ARG A 266 -13.96 -16.72 -0.08
C ARG A 266 -12.80 -15.98 -0.74
N LEU A 267 -12.23 -14.97 -0.06
CA LEU A 267 -11.08 -14.24 -0.55
C LEU A 267 -9.86 -15.18 -0.68
N TRP A 268 -9.17 -15.06 -1.81
CA TRP A 268 -7.97 -15.80 -2.16
C TRP A 268 -6.91 -14.81 -2.69
N ASP A 269 -5.68 -14.88 -2.19
CA ASP A 269 -4.66 -13.84 -2.44
C ASP A 269 -3.73 -14.24 -3.59
N LEU A 270 -3.86 -13.57 -4.74
CA LEU A 270 -2.99 -13.80 -5.90
C LEU A 270 -1.55 -13.34 -5.65
N GLU A 271 -1.33 -12.40 -4.74
CA GLU A 271 0.02 -11.93 -4.40
C GLU A 271 0.86 -13.07 -3.79
N ASP A 272 0.23 -14.02 -3.10
CA ASP A 272 0.93 -15.10 -2.40
C ASP A 272 1.71 -16.02 -3.36
N ILE A 273 1.23 -16.19 -4.61
CA ILE A 273 1.99 -16.87 -5.67
C ILE A 273 3.36 -16.23 -5.85
N PHE A 274 3.43 -14.91 -5.89
CA PHE A 274 4.69 -14.17 -6.10
C PHE A 274 5.50 -14.02 -4.81
N LYS A 275 4.86 -14.09 -3.64
CA LYS A 275 5.55 -14.12 -2.34
C LYS A 275 6.27 -15.44 -2.10
N TYR A 276 5.74 -16.57 -2.57
CA TYR A 276 6.22 -17.88 -2.15
C TYR A 276 6.69 -18.78 -3.30
N HIS A 277 6.06 -18.71 -4.47
CA HIS A 277 6.20 -19.76 -5.49
C HIS A 277 6.77 -19.26 -6.83
N TYR A 278 6.78 -17.95 -7.08
CA TYR A 278 7.30 -17.37 -8.30
C TYR A 278 8.21 -16.17 -8.02
N LYS A 279 9.53 -16.40 -8.14
CA LYS A 279 10.55 -15.34 -8.11
C LYS A 279 11.09 -15.05 -9.50
N HIS A 280 11.26 -13.77 -9.80
CA HIS A 280 11.83 -13.29 -11.04
C HIS A 280 12.82 -12.15 -10.74
N PRO A 281 14.01 -12.10 -11.37
CA PRO A 281 14.97 -11.01 -11.16
C PRO A 281 14.36 -9.63 -11.42
N SER A 282 13.65 -9.49 -12.53
CA SER A 282 12.94 -8.25 -12.91
C SER A 282 11.80 -7.82 -11.99
N PHE A 283 11.36 -8.65 -11.02
CA PHE A 283 10.46 -8.18 -9.96
C PHE A 283 11.19 -7.27 -8.95
N ARG A 284 12.53 -7.30 -8.94
CA ARG A 284 13.40 -6.49 -8.07
C ARG A 284 13.01 -6.57 -6.59
N GLY A 285 12.61 -7.76 -6.17
CA GLY A 285 12.19 -8.08 -4.80
C GLY A 285 10.82 -7.55 -4.37
N SER A 286 10.07 -6.93 -5.28
CA SER A 286 8.72 -6.44 -5.04
C SER A 286 7.69 -7.42 -5.60
N THR A 287 6.62 -7.64 -4.85
CA THR A 287 5.45 -8.42 -5.26
C THR A 287 4.27 -7.53 -5.58
N SER A 288 4.45 -6.22 -5.77
CA SER A 288 3.34 -5.35 -6.20
C SER A 288 2.87 -5.73 -7.60
N ILE A 289 1.56 -5.75 -7.83
CA ILE A 289 0.96 -6.00 -9.15
C ILE A 289 1.53 -5.07 -10.23
N LYS A 290 1.86 -3.83 -9.88
CA LYS A 290 2.46 -2.82 -10.79
C LYS A 290 3.86 -3.20 -11.26
N ASN A 291 4.58 -4.02 -10.50
CA ASN A 291 5.89 -4.55 -10.86
C ASN A 291 5.77 -5.93 -11.54
N VAL A 292 4.83 -6.77 -11.10
CA VAL A 292 4.65 -8.13 -11.63
C VAL A 292 3.99 -8.12 -13.02
N LEU A 293 2.89 -7.39 -13.18
CA LEU A 293 2.10 -7.35 -14.41
C LEU A 293 2.94 -7.09 -15.68
N PRO A 294 3.74 -6.01 -15.78
CA PRO A 294 4.45 -5.70 -17.03
C PRO A 294 5.54 -6.72 -17.38
N ILE A 295 5.99 -7.53 -16.42
CA ILE A 295 6.98 -8.60 -16.66
C ILE A 295 6.32 -9.85 -17.22
N LEU A 296 5.10 -10.18 -16.77
CA LEU A 296 4.38 -11.38 -17.21
C LEU A 296 3.51 -11.12 -18.45
N VAL A 297 2.91 -9.93 -18.53
CA VAL A 297 1.94 -9.53 -19.55
C VAL A 297 2.40 -8.19 -20.13
N SER A 298 3.39 -8.25 -21.03
CA SER A 298 4.13 -7.07 -21.49
C SER A 298 3.30 -6.02 -22.25
N ASN A 299 2.11 -6.38 -22.72
CA ASN A 299 1.17 -5.49 -23.39
C ASN A 299 0.26 -4.72 -22.42
N LEU A 300 0.30 -5.00 -21.11
CA LEU A 300 -0.47 -4.29 -20.09
C LEU A 300 0.45 -3.58 -19.09
N SER A 301 0.12 -2.32 -18.82
CA SER A 301 0.91 -1.45 -17.95
C SER A 301 0.06 -0.28 -17.43
N TYR A 302 0.38 0.18 -16.23
CA TYR A 302 -0.23 1.35 -15.61
C TYR A 302 0.33 2.68 -16.13
N LYS A 303 1.40 2.67 -16.94
CA LYS A 303 2.12 3.88 -17.35
C LYS A 303 1.30 4.84 -18.22
N SER A 304 0.24 4.35 -18.89
CA SER A 304 -0.64 5.16 -19.72
C SER A 304 -1.84 5.74 -18.98
N GLN A 305 -2.05 5.39 -17.71
CA GLN A 305 -3.17 5.89 -16.92
C GLN A 305 -2.88 7.29 -16.35
N THR A 306 -3.92 8.12 -16.29
CA THR A 306 -3.89 9.41 -15.59
C THR A 306 -3.63 9.22 -14.10
N ILE A 307 -4.28 8.21 -13.51
CA ILE A 307 -4.14 7.82 -12.10
C ILE A 307 -3.23 6.61 -12.02
N GLN A 308 -2.18 6.67 -11.20
CA GLN A 308 -1.19 5.60 -11.10
C GLN A 308 -1.02 5.05 -9.68
N ARG A 309 -1.67 5.67 -8.69
CA ARG A 309 -1.53 5.33 -7.26
C ARG A 309 -2.84 5.57 -6.51
N GLY A 310 -3.07 4.80 -5.44
CA GLY A 310 -4.28 4.93 -4.63
C GLY A 310 -4.41 6.30 -3.92
N ASP A 311 -3.31 6.92 -3.50
CA ASP A 311 -3.36 8.28 -2.93
C ASP A 311 -3.74 9.35 -3.97
N GLN A 312 -3.35 9.16 -5.24
CA GLN A 312 -3.87 9.99 -6.33
C GLN A 312 -5.36 9.72 -6.57
N ALA A 313 -5.81 8.46 -6.54
CA ALA A 313 -7.22 8.12 -6.69
C ALA A 313 -8.09 8.79 -5.60
N GLN A 314 -7.63 8.78 -4.35
CA GLN A 314 -8.28 9.51 -3.24
C GLN A 314 -8.40 11.00 -3.53
N ALA A 315 -7.30 11.65 -3.94
CA ALA A 315 -7.29 13.08 -4.24
C ALA A 315 -8.22 13.44 -5.42
N VAL A 316 -8.20 12.63 -6.49
CA VAL A 316 -9.08 12.82 -7.66
C VAL A 316 -10.55 12.61 -7.27
N TRP A 317 -10.85 11.64 -6.41
CA TRP A 317 -12.21 11.43 -5.91
C TRP A 317 -12.71 12.64 -5.09
N GLU A 318 -11.90 13.18 -4.17
CA GLU A 318 -12.24 14.40 -3.43
C GLU A 318 -12.49 15.59 -4.38
N GLU A 319 -11.61 15.81 -5.35
CA GLU A 319 -11.76 16.87 -6.35
C GLU A 319 -13.04 16.69 -7.16
N MET A 320 -13.35 15.47 -7.55
CA MET A 320 -14.55 15.11 -8.32
C MET A 320 -15.85 15.46 -7.59
N LEU A 321 -15.91 15.30 -6.27
CA LEU A 321 -17.10 15.59 -5.46
C LEU A 321 -17.45 17.08 -5.37
N ILE A 322 -16.46 17.97 -5.55
CA ILE A 322 -16.64 19.43 -5.46
C ILE A 322 -16.49 20.14 -6.82
N CYS A 323 -16.23 19.37 -7.89
CA CYS A 323 -16.02 19.92 -9.22
C CYS A 323 -17.34 20.38 -9.85
N LEU A 324 -17.43 21.69 -10.11
CA LEU A 324 -18.58 22.32 -10.78
C LEU A 324 -18.52 22.24 -12.31
N ASP A 325 -17.33 21.99 -12.88
CA ASP A 325 -17.17 21.76 -14.32
C ASP A 325 -17.58 20.32 -14.65
N GLU A 326 -18.70 20.16 -15.35
CA GLU A 326 -19.27 18.86 -15.70
C GLU A 326 -18.35 18.03 -16.60
N ALA A 327 -17.63 18.66 -17.54
CA ALA A 327 -16.72 17.95 -18.45
C ALA A 327 -15.50 17.43 -17.68
N LYS A 328 -14.92 18.27 -16.81
CA LYS A 328 -13.82 17.85 -15.93
C LYS A 328 -14.26 16.77 -14.95
N ARG A 329 -15.44 16.91 -14.34
CA ARG A 329 -16.01 15.91 -13.42
C ARG A 329 -16.22 14.56 -14.12
N THR A 330 -16.75 14.58 -15.34
CA THR A 330 -16.95 13.38 -16.15
C THR A 330 -15.62 12.71 -16.50
N GLN A 331 -14.59 13.50 -16.83
CA GLN A 331 -13.25 12.96 -17.07
C GLN A 331 -12.68 12.26 -15.83
N MET A 332 -12.77 12.87 -14.65
CA MET A 332 -12.30 12.27 -13.40
C MET A 332 -13.03 10.98 -13.05
N ILE A 333 -14.35 10.91 -13.30
CA ILE A 333 -15.13 9.68 -13.15
C ILE A 333 -14.58 8.58 -14.07
N ASN A 334 -14.33 8.89 -15.34
CA ASN A 334 -13.79 7.91 -16.30
C ASN A 334 -12.37 7.46 -15.92
N ASP A 335 -11.52 8.38 -15.46
CA ASP A 335 -10.15 8.06 -15.03
C ASP A 335 -10.13 7.16 -13.79
N LEU A 336 -10.99 7.43 -12.80
CA LEU A 336 -11.16 6.60 -11.60
C LEU A 336 -11.64 5.20 -11.95
N LYS A 337 -12.64 5.09 -12.83
CA LYS A 337 -13.17 3.80 -13.31
C LYS A 337 -12.11 3.01 -14.07
N ALA A 338 -11.43 3.64 -15.02
CA ALA A 338 -10.39 3.00 -15.83
C ALA A 338 -9.21 2.48 -14.98
N TYR A 339 -8.82 3.23 -13.94
CA TYR A 339 -7.76 2.83 -13.02
C TYR A 339 -8.15 1.58 -12.21
N CYS A 340 -9.30 1.60 -11.52
CA CYS A 340 -9.74 0.47 -10.70
C CYS A 340 -10.11 -0.77 -11.56
N GLN A 341 -10.67 -0.54 -12.76
CA GLN A 341 -10.91 -1.61 -13.73
C GLN A 341 -9.61 -2.31 -14.14
N LEU A 342 -8.53 -1.56 -14.36
CA LEU A 342 -7.23 -2.12 -14.73
C LEU A 342 -6.65 -3.03 -13.64
N ASP A 343 -6.85 -2.71 -12.36
CA ASP A 343 -6.35 -3.55 -11.25
C ASP A 343 -6.97 -4.95 -11.27
N THR A 344 -8.29 -5.04 -11.49
CA THR A 344 -8.97 -6.34 -11.61
C THR A 344 -8.67 -7.05 -12.93
N LEU A 345 -8.56 -6.33 -14.04
CA LEU A 345 -8.16 -6.91 -15.33
C LEU A 345 -6.72 -7.46 -15.28
N ALA A 346 -5.82 -6.77 -14.57
CA ALA A 346 -4.45 -7.23 -14.37
C ALA A 346 -4.42 -8.59 -13.66
N MET A 347 -5.27 -8.80 -12.65
CA MET A 347 -5.38 -10.10 -11.98
C MET A 347 -5.91 -11.20 -12.90
N VAL A 348 -6.91 -10.90 -13.74
CA VAL A 348 -7.43 -11.84 -14.76
C VAL A 348 -6.30 -12.28 -15.70
N GLU A 349 -5.52 -11.33 -16.21
CA GLU A 349 -4.47 -11.62 -17.19
C GLU A 349 -3.27 -12.32 -16.57
N ILE A 350 -2.92 -12.00 -15.31
CA ILE A 350 -1.94 -12.76 -14.53
C ILE A 350 -2.42 -14.21 -14.32
N TYR A 351 -3.69 -14.41 -13.95
CA TYR A 351 -4.26 -15.74 -13.79
C TYR A 351 -4.18 -16.56 -15.09
N LYS A 352 -4.59 -15.98 -16.23
CA LYS A 352 -4.46 -16.62 -17.55
C LYS A 352 -3.01 -16.94 -17.90
N PHE A 353 -2.08 -16.04 -17.59
CA PHE A 353 -0.65 -16.28 -17.78
C PHE A 353 -0.19 -17.50 -16.98
N LEU A 354 -0.56 -17.59 -15.70
CA LEU A 354 -0.17 -18.69 -14.84
C LEU A 354 -0.73 -20.03 -15.34
N LEU A 355 -2.00 -20.08 -15.78
CA LEU A 355 -2.57 -21.29 -16.39
C LEU A 355 -1.79 -21.74 -17.62
N LYS A 356 -1.54 -20.82 -18.57
CA LYS A 356 -0.77 -21.12 -19.78
C LYS A 356 0.65 -21.59 -19.46
N MET A 357 1.27 -21.04 -18.41
CA MET A 357 2.61 -21.44 -17.96
C MET A 357 2.62 -22.88 -17.40
N LEU A 358 1.51 -23.38 -16.87
CA LEU A 358 1.39 -24.75 -16.36
C LEU A 358 1.07 -25.78 -17.44
N GLU A 359 0.49 -25.36 -18.57
CA GLU A 359 0.24 -26.22 -19.75
C GLU A 359 1.52 -26.54 -20.54
N ASN A 360 2.53 -25.68 -20.43
CA ASN A 360 3.86 -25.82 -21.05
C ASN A 360 4.89 -26.35 -20.05
#